data_AF-A0A397I366-F1
#
_entry.id   AF-A0A397I366-F1
#
_cell.length_a   1.000
_cell.length_b   1.000
_cell.length_c   1.000
_cell.angle_alpha   90.00
_cell.angle_beta   90.00
_cell.angle_gamma   90.00
#
_symmetry.space_group_name_H-M   'P 1'
#
loop_
_entity.id
_entity.type
_entity.pdbx_description
1 polymer ?
#
loop_
_entity_poly.entity_id
_entity_poly.type
_entity_poly.pdbx_seq_one_letter_code
_entity_poly.pdbx_strand_id
1 'polypeptide(L)'
;MSKYIYGGTISLEKLENSIIFDLLTSSNELGLDELVEHLQTHLVNTNNASWLKLNFAQVYQTASVNFFKLKNLDIIQKFCNNIIAKHPNTIFESEKFISLPEDTLISIIKLDDLQLDEDKIWDYVIQWGTNPDEWTSDDFLALKTTLKNCLPHVRYFNMSSEKVLEKLWPYLQLFEPKLCATLPTRTTPIPSIPSNIITNEHALELSSWIDRKGTTFTENNPYEFKLLVRGSRDGFDVKTIYNICDKISNTIIVAKVEDTGEIIGDYNPLEIRNNGNGWYSSQDSFVFSLKTENLKKFHYK
;
A
#
# COMPACT_ATOMS: atom_id res chain seq x y z
N MET A 1 -6.58 -36.08 -34.58
CA MET A 1 -5.11 -36.15 -34.70
C MET A 1 -4.63 -36.98 -35.89
N SER A 2 -4.83 -38.31 -35.93
CA SER A 2 -4.23 -39.17 -36.98
C SER A 2 -4.61 -38.79 -38.42
N LYS A 3 -5.85 -38.37 -38.68
CA LYS A 3 -6.27 -37.89 -40.00
C LYS A 3 -5.49 -36.65 -40.49
N TYR A 4 -5.13 -35.75 -39.57
CA TYR A 4 -4.34 -34.57 -39.93
C TYR A 4 -2.88 -34.96 -40.22
N ILE A 5 -2.28 -35.81 -39.39
CA ILE A 5 -0.88 -36.27 -39.57
C ILE A 5 -0.69 -36.97 -40.93
N TYR A 6 -1.66 -37.80 -41.35
CA TYR A 6 -1.55 -38.55 -42.61
C TYR A 6 -2.17 -37.85 -43.83
N GLY A 7 -3.06 -36.88 -43.63
CA GLY A 7 -3.87 -36.31 -44.71
C GLY A 7 -3.91 -34.78 -44.77
N GLY A 8 -3.20 -34.08 -43.89
CA GLY A 8 -3.07 -32.61 -43.88
C GLY A 8 -4.38 -31.83 -43.68
N THR A 9 -5.49 -32.50 -43.36
CA THR A 9 -6.81 -31.87 -43.30
C THR A 9 -7.58 -32.31 -42.06
N ILE A 10 -8.38 -31.39 -41.51
CA ILE A 10 -9.26 -31.63 -40.37
C ILE A 10 -10.54 -30.82 -40.53
N SER A 11 -11.69 -31.40 -40.17
CA SER A 11 -12.98 -30.73 -40.16
C SER A 11 -13.38 -30.40 -38.72
N LEU A 12 -13.64 -29.12 -38.45
CA LEU A 12 -13.97 -28.60 -37.11
C LEU A 12 -15.47 -28.36 -36.90
N GLU A 13 -16.26 -28.28 -37.97
CA GLU A 13 -17.68 -27.83 -37.95
C GLU A 13 -18.62 -28.67 -37.07
N LYS A 14 -18.26 -29.92 -36.76
CA LYS A 14 -19.08 -30.85 -35.96
C LYS A 14 -18.47 -31.18 -34.59
N LEU A 15 -17.33 -30.58 -34.26
CA LEU A 15 -16.65 -30.84 -32.99
C LEU A 15 -17.14 -29.87 -31.92
N GLU A 16 -17.29 -30.37 -30.70
CA GLU A 16 -17.53 -29.52 -29.54
C GLU A 16 -16.29 -28.66 -29.26
N ASN A 17 -16.50 -27.44 -28.77
CA ASN A 17 -15.39 -26.50 -28.48
C ASN A 17 -14.39 -27.05 -27.45
N SER A 18 -14.84 -27.86 -26.50
CA SER A 18 -13.99 -28.61 -25.56
C SER A 18 -13.02 -29.55 -26.30
N ILE A 19 -13.53 -30.33 -27.26
CA ILE A 19 -12.73 -31.26 -28.07
C ILE A 19 -11.73 -30.49 -28.95
N ILE A 20 -12.14 -29.35 -29.50
CA ILE A 20 -11.26 -28.48 -30.29
C ILE A 20 -10.13 -27.93 -29.41
N PHE A 21 -10.42 -27.57 -28.16
CA PHE A 21 -9.43 -27.09 -27.20
C PHE A 21 -8.47 -28.21 -26.72
N ASP A 22 -8.97 -29.42 -26.47
CA ASP A 22 -8.13 -30.58 -26.17
C ASP A 22 -7.21 -30.90 -27.35
N LEU A 23 -7.75 -30.86 -28.57
CA LEU A 23 -6.99 -31.05 -29.79
C LEU A 23 -5.91 -29.99 -29.96
N LEU A 24 -6.20 -28.72 -29.65
CA LEU A 24 -5.22 -27.64 -29.66
C LEU A 24 -4.06 -27.96 -28.71
N THR A 25 -4.38 -28.38 -27.48
CA THR A 25 -3.39 -28.74 -26.46
C THR A 25 -2.49 -29.87 -26.96
N SER A 26 -3.08 -30.96 -27.47
CA SER A 26 -2.31 -32.08 -28.05
C SER A 26 -1.51 -31.68 -29.29
N SER A 27 -2.05 -30.80 -30.14
CA SER A 27 -1.34 -30.34 -31.35
C SER A 27 -0.12 -29.52 -31.00
N ASN A 28 -0.20 -28.73 -29.93
CA ASN A 28 0.93 -27.95 -29.41
C ASN A 28 2.01 -28.85 -28.79
N GLU A 29 1.61 -29.88 -28.04
CA GLU A 29 2.55 -30.86 -27.48
C GLU A 29 3.33 -31.62 -28.58
N LEU A 30 2.67 -31.84 -29.72
CA LEU A 30 3.26 -32.48 -30.89
C LEU A 30 4.03 -31.53 -31.82
N GLY A 31 4.08 -30.22 -31.53
CA GLY A 31 4.79 -29.22 -32.33
C GLY A 31 4.18 -28.97 -33.72
N LEU A 32 2.86 -29.06 -33.84
CA LEU A 32 2.14 -28.89 -35.11
C LEU A 32 1.66 -27.46 -35.30
N ASP A 33 2.61 -26.55 -35.53
CA ASP A 33 2.41 -25.09 -35.48
C ASP A 33 1.27 -24.59 -36.39
N GLU A 34 1.19 -25.05 -37.64
CA GLU A 34 0.12 -24.65 -38.57
C GLU A 34 -1.28 -25.05 -38.07
N LEU A 35 -1.40 -26.24 -37.46
CA LEU A 35 -2.66 -26.71 -36.90
C LEU A 35 -3.01 -25.92 -35.64
N VAL A 36 -2.01 -25.62 -34.82
CA VAL A 36 -2.17 -24.81 -33.61
C VAL A 36 -2.70 -23.42 -33.96
N GLU A 37 -2.13 -22.75 -34.96
CA GLU A 37 -2.60 -21.43 -35.42
C GLU A 37 -4.04 -21.51 -35.98
N HIS A 38 -4.34 -22.54 -36.77
CA HIS A 38 -5.68 -22.73 -37.33
C HIS A 38 -6.74 -22.95 -36.24
N LEU A 39 -6.46 -23.82 -35.26
CA LEU A 39 -7.36 -24.12 -34.16
C LEU A 39 -7.60 -22.91 -33.25
N GLN A 40 -6.55 -22.13 -32.95
CA GLN A 40 -6.70 -20.90 -32.19
C GLN A 40 -7.59 -19.88 -32.90
N THR A 41 -7.33 -19.65 -34.19
CA THR A 41 -8.11 -18.73 -35.02
C THR A 41 -9.58 -19.16 -35.06
N HIS A 42 -9.84 -20.46 -35.20
CA HIS A 42 -11.21 -21.00 -35.20
C HIS A 42 -11.93 -20.79 -33.86
N LEU A 43 -11.25 -21.01 -32.73
CA LEU A 43 -11.83 -20.82 -31.40
C LEU A 43 -12.13 -19.35 -31.09
N VAL A 44 -11.26 -18.42 -31.52
CA VAL A 44 -11.37 -16.98 -31.21
C VAL A 44 -12.31 -16.23 -32.16
N ASN A 45 -12.22 -16.47 -33.47
CA ASN A 45 -12.94 -15.68 -34.48
C ASN A 45 -14.38 -16.16 -34.78
N THR A 46 -14.73 -17.38 -34.35
CA THR A 46 -16.08 -17.95 -34.59
C THR A 46 -17.02 -17.63 -33.41
N ASN A 47 -18.32 -17.94 -33.53
CA ASN A 47 -19.33 -17.89 -32.44
C ASN A 47 -18.92 -18.63 -31.13
N ASN A 48 -17.79 -19.33 -31.16
CA ASN A 48 -17.15 -20.08 -30.08
C ASN A 48 -16.45 -19.19 -29.04
N ALA A 49 -16.27 -17.89 -29.31
CA ALA A 49 -15.80 -16.92 -28.30
C ALA A 49 -16.70 -16.89 -27.05
N SER A 50 -18.00 -17.22 -27.19
CA SER A 50 -18.93 -17.37 -26.07
C SER A 50 -18.55 -18.53 -25.15
N TRP A 51 -18.13 -19.67 -25.71
CA TRP A 51 -17.65 -20.82 -24.95
C TRP A 51 -16.35 -20.50 -24.21
N LEU A 52 -15.41 -19.79 -24.86
CA LEU A 52 -14.17 -19.35 -24.22
C LEU A 52 -14.44 -18.42 -23.02
N LYS A 53 -15.45 -17.55 -23.11
CA LYS A 53 -15.87 -16.68 -22.00
C LYS A 53 -16.52 -17.48 -20.87
N LEU A 54 -17.39 -18.44 -21.19
CA LEU A 54 -18.06 -19.27 -20.17
C LEU A 54 -17.08 -20.20 -19.45
N ASN A 55 -16.04 -20.67 -20.15
CA ASN A 55 -15.04 -21.58 -19.61
C ASN A 55 -13.71 -20.88 -19.32
N PHE A 56 -13.76 -19.56 -19.12
CA PHE A 56 -12.58 -18.70 -19.06
C PHE A 56 -11.54 -19.18 -18.05
N ALA A 57 -11.97 -19.49 -16.83
CA ALA A 57 -11.05 -19.94 -15.77
C ALA A 57 -10.36 -21.27 -16.12
N GLN A 58 -11.03 -22.20 -16.80
CA GLN A 58 -10.43 -23.47 -17.23
C GLN A 58 -9.50 -23.28 -18.42
N VAL A 59 -9.96 -22.56 -19.45
CA VAL A 59 -9.16 -22.25 -20.64
C VAL A 59 -7.88 -21.53 -20.23
N TYR A 60 -8.03 -20.53 -19.36
CA TYR A 60 -6.91 -19.77 -18.83
C TYR A 60 -6.01 -20.66 -17.98
N GLN A 61 -6.54 -21.49 -17.07
CA GLN A 61 -5.72 -22.39 -16.25
C GLN A 61 -4.93 -23.40 -17.11
N THR A 62 -5.58 -24.10 -18.05
CA THR A 62 -4.92 -25.07 -18.94
C THR A 62 -3.91 -24.40 -19.86
N ALA A 63 -4.26 -23.23 -20.40
CA ALA A 63 -3.30 -22.44 -21.15
C ALA A 63 -2.13 -22.03 -20.23
N SER A 64 -2.39 -21.64 -18.97
CA SER A 64 -1.43 -21.09 -18.01
C SER A 64 -0.43 -22.08 -17.43
N VAL A 65 -0.89 -23.29 -17.05
CA VAL A 65 -0.04 -24.39 -16.57
C VAL A 65 0.93 -24.84 -17.66
N ASN A 66 0.54 -24.67 -18.93
CA ASN A 66 1.33 -25.03 -20.08
C ASN A 66 1.98 -23.81 -20.78
N PHE A 67 1.66 -22.56 -20.40
CA PHE A 67 1.98 -21.33 -21.13
C PHE A 67 3.47 -21.08 -21.24
N PHE A 68 4.22 -21.40 -20.18
CA PHE A 68 5.67 -21.21 -20.15
C PHE A 68 6.44 -22.37 -20.82
N LYS A 69 5.74 -23.45 -21.22
CA LYS A 69 6.31 -24.59 -21.95
C LYS A 69 5.89 -24.62 -23.42
N LEU A 70 4.71 -24.10 -23.75
CA LEU A 70 4.12 -24.19 -25.09
C LEU A 70 4.44 -22.92 -25.90
N LYS A 71 5.38 -23.03 -26.85
CA LYS A 71 5.52 -22.05 -27.92
C LYS A 71 4.24 -22.06 -28.76
N ASN A 72 3.80 -20.88 -29.22
CA ASN A 72 2.80 -20.65 -30.27
C ASN A 72 1.30 -20.55 -29.88
N LEU A 73 0.93 -20.14 -28.65
CA LEU A 73 -0.47 -19.86 -28.26
C LEU A 73 -0.86 -18.37 -28.17
N ASP A 74 -0.28 -17.51 -29.00
CA ASP A 74 -0.40 -16.06 -28.87
C ASP A 74 -1.81 -15.51 -29.14
N ILE A 75 -2.58 -16.15 -30.03
CA ILE A 75 -3.94 -15.71 -30.39
C ILE A 75 -4.89 -15.87 -29.20
N ILE A 76 -4.88 -17.05 -28.57
CA ILE A 76 -5.70 -17.30 -27.37
C ILE A 76 -5.17 -16.48 -26.20
N GLN A 77 -3.85 -16.31 -26.07
CA GLN A 77 -3.27 -15.43 -25.04
C GLN A 77 -3.82 -14.00 -25.14
N LYS A 78 -3.75 -13.40 -26.33
CA LYS A 78 -4.24 -12.04 -26.58
C LYS A 78 -5.74 -11.97 -26.31
N PHE A 79 -6.51 -12.97 -26.73
CA PHE A 79 -7.93 -13.03 -26.45
C PHE A 79 -8.21 -13.07 -24.94
N CYS A 80 -7.50 -13.92 -24.18
CA CYS A 80 -7.67 -14.02 -22.74
C CYS A 80 -7.25 -12.74 -22.02
N ASN A 81 -6.08 -12.18 -22.35
CA ASN A 81 -5.59 -10.94 -21.77
C ASN A 81 -6.57 -9.79 -22.02
N ASN A 82 -7.16 -9.70 -23.22
CA ASN A 82 -8.18 -8.69 -23.53
C ASN A 82 -9.45 -8.84 -22.68
N ILE A 83 -9.83 -10.07 -22.31
CA ILE A 83 -10.96 -10.30 -21.41
C ILE A 83 -10.59 -9.88 -20.00
N ILE A 84 -9.43 -10.31 -19.49
CA ILE A 84 -8.96 -9.98 -18.14
C ILE A 84 -8.80 -8.47 -17.99
N ALA A 85 -8.20 -7.81 -18.98
CA ALA A 85 -8.01 -6.37 -18.97
C ALA A 85 -9.34 -5.62 -18.80
N LYS A 86 -10.40 -6.05 -19.49
CA LYS A 86 -11.73 -5.40 -19.45
C LYS A 86 -12.61 -5.85 -18.28
N HIS A 87 -12.42 -7.09 -17.81
CA HIS A 87 -13.25 -7.74 -16.80
C HIS A 87 -12.38 -8.51 -15.81
N PRO A 88 -11.51 -7.84 -15.03
CA PRO A 88 -10.53 -8.48 -14.15
C PRO A 88 -11.16 -9.47 -13.15
N ASN A 89 -12.37 -9.17 -12.68
CA ASN A 89 -13.09 -10.01 -11.72
C ASN A 89 -13.32 -11.44 -12.23
N THR A 90 -13.33 -11.69 -13.55
CA THR A 90 -13.48 -13.05 -14.10
C THR A 90 -12.36 -14.00 -13.70
N ILE A 91 -11.19 -13.45 -13.32
CA ILE A 91 -10.07 -14.25 -12.80
C ILE A 91 -9.83 -14.01 -11.31
N PHE A 92 -9.84 -12.74 -10.86
CA PHE A 92 -9.47 -12.39 -9.49
C PHE A 92 -10.50 -12.84 -8.44
N GLU A 93 -11.79 -12.88 -8.78
CA GLU A 93 -12.84 -13.38 -7.87
C GLU A 93 -13.09 -14.89 -8.03
N SER A 94 -12.33 -15.58 -8.90
CA SER A 94 -12.48 -17.02 -9.08
C SER A 94 -11.89 -17.79 -7.90
N GLU A 95 -12.56 -18.86 -7.46
CA GLU A 95 -12.02 -19.81 -6.48
C GLU A 95 -10.67 -20.41 -6.92
N LYS A 96 -10.41 -20.45 -8.23
CA LYS A 96 -9.17 -20.95 -8.80
C LYS A 96 -8.01 -19.96 -8.72
N PHE A 97 -8.26 -18.70 -8.36
CA PHE A 97 -7.25 -17.64 -8.37
C PHE A 97 -6.04 -18.01 -7.49
N ILE A 98 -6.27 -18.46 -6.26
CA ILE A 98 -5.22 -18.86 -5.32
C ILE A 98 -4.38 -20.06 -5.80
N SER A 99 -4.87 -20.80 -6.80
CA SER A 99 -4.19 -21.96 -7.39
C SER A 99 -3.43 -21.63 -8.67
N LEU A 100 -3.38 -20.36 -9.08
CA LEU A 100 -2.67 -19.95 -10.29
C LEU A 100 -1.15 -20.16 -10.13
N PRO A 101 -0.45 -20.61 -11.19
CA PRO A 101 1.01 -20.59 -11.21
C PRO A 101 1.56 -19.17 -11.04
N GLU A 102 2.72 -19.02 -10.40
CA GLU A 102 3.35 -17.71 -10.14
C GLU A 102 3.54 -16.89 -11.42
N ASP A 103 4.13 -17.49 -12.45
CA ASP A 103 4.39 -16.81 -13.73
C ASP A 103 3.10 -16.31 -14.40
N THR A 104 1.99 -17.02 -14.17
CA THR A 104 0.67 -16.66 -14.67
C THR A 104 0.13 -15.43 -13.95
N LEU A 105 0.21 -15.40 -12.62
CA LEU A 105 -0.15 -14.23 -11.83
C LEU A 105 0.66 -13.02 -12.27
N ILE A 106 1.97 -13.19 -12.44
CA ILE A 106 2.88 -12.15 -12.93
C ILE A 106 2.44 -11.60 -14.29
N SER A 107 2.03 -12.45 -15.23
CA SER A 107 1.59 -11.99 -16.55
C SER A 107 0.29 -11.19 -16.50
N ILE A 108 -0.61 -11.48 -15.56
CA ILE A 108 -1.84 -10.72 -15.33
C ILE A 108 -1.55 -9.35 -14.74
N ILE A 109 -0.80 -9.29 -13.64
CA ILE A 109 -0.54 -8.03 -12.92
C ILE A 109 0.34 -7.06 -13.73
N LYS A 110 1.08 -7.56 -14.73
CA LYS A 110 1.84 -6.77 -15.68
C LYS A 110 1.01 -6.06 -16.75
N LEU A 111 -0.27 -6.42 -16.94
CA LEU A 111 -1.09 -5.81 -17.99
C LEU A 111 -1.26 -4.31 -17.73
N ASP A 112 -0.90 -3.49 -18.72
CA ASP A 112 -0.99 -2.02 -18.63
C ASP A 112 -2.43 -1.51 -18.74
N ASP A 113 -3.30 -2.25 -19.41
CA ASP A 113 -4.69 -1.90 -19.70
C ASP A 113 -5.70 -2.56 -18.74
N LEU A 114 -5.21 -3.17 -17.66
CA LEU A 114 -6.02 -3.81 -16.63
C LEU A 114 -6.94 -2.78 -15.94
N GLN A 115 -8.26 -2.96 -16.10
CA GLN A 115 -9.29 -2.10 -15.49
C GLN A 115 -9.53 -2.45 -14.02
N LEU A 116 -8.46 -2.52 -13.23
CA LEU A 116 -8.50 -2.77 -11.79
C LEU A 116 -7.59 -1.78 -11.08
N ASP A 117 -8.09 -1.17 -10.01
CA ASP A 117 -7.30 -0.27 -9.19
C ASP A 117 -6.10 -1.02 -8.59
N GLU A 118 -4.94 -0.38 -8.57
CA GLU A 118 -3.70 -1.03 -8.15
C GLU A 118 -3.76 -1.50 -6.68
N ASP A 119 -4.50 -0.80 -5.84
CA ASP A 119 -4.70 -1.17 -4.43
C ASP A 119 -5.49 -2.48 -4.28
N LYS A 120 -6.39 -2.79 -5.21
CA LYS A 120 -7.06 -4.10 -5.28
C LYS A 120 -6.14 -5.19 -5.83
N ILE A 121 -5.31 -4.86 -6.81
CA ILE A 121 -4.29 -5.80 -7.33
C ILE A 121 -3.40 -6.27 -6.17
N TRP A 122 -2.99 -5.35 -5.29
CA TRP A 122 -2.24 -5.68 -4.09
C TRP A 122 -2.99 -6.66 -3.17
N ASP A 123 -4.26 -6.40 -2.87
CA ASP A 123 -5.06 -7.29 -2.01
C ASP A 123 -5.10 -8.71 -2.55
N TYR A 124 -5.27 -8.86 -3.86
CA TYR A 124 -5.26 -10.17 -4.52
C TYR A 124 -3.87 -10.81 -4.51
N VAL A 125 -2.79 -10.05 -4.74
CA VAL A 125 -1.42 -10.60 -4.67
C VAL A 125 -1.11 -11.11 -3.26
N ILE A 126 -1.51 -10.38 -2.23
CA ILE A 126 -1.42 -10.85 -0.85
C ILE A 126 -2.27 -12.10 -0.69
N GLN A 127 -3.56 -12.07 -1.03
CA GLN A 127 -4.46 -13.23 -0.93
C GLN A 127 -3.88 -14.50 -1.59
N TRP A 128 -3.23 -14.37 -2.75
CA TRP A 128 -2.58 -15.47 -3.45
C TRP A 128 -1.37 -16.03 -2.70
N GLY A 129 -0.57 -15.17 -2.08
CA GLY A 129 0.61 -15.58 -1.31
C GLY A 129 0.29 -16.08 0.10
N THR A 130 -0.85 -15.70 0.66
CA THR A 130 -1.25 -16.04 2.04
C THR A 130 -2.02 -17.34 2.13
N ASN A 131 -1.72 -18.15 3.14
CA ASN A 131 -2.59 -19.23 3.59
C ASN A 131 -3.50 -18.69 4.73
N PRO A 132 -4.78 -19.08 4.84
CA PRO A 132 -5.76 -18.34 5.66
C PRO A 132 -5.59 -18.35 7.19
N ASP A 133 -4.67 -19.11 7.77
CA ASP A 133 -4.63 -19.32 9.22
C ASP A 133 -3.40 -18.69 9.91
N GLU A 134 -3.68 -18.06 11.06
CA GLU A 134 -2.82 -17.43 12.07
C GLU A 134 -1.29 -17.30 11.79
N TRP A 135 -0.81 -16.07 11.71
CA TRP A 135 0.57 -15.73 11.35
C TRP A 135 1.59 -15.86 12.50
N THR A 136 2.69 -16.54 12.20
CA THR A 136 3.97 -16.51 12.93
C THR A 136 5.03 -15.72 12.14
N SER A 137 6.19 -15.46 12.74
CA SER A 137 7.31 -14.81 12.04
C SER A 137 7.85 -15.63 10.86
N ASP A 138 7.73 -16.96 10.93
CA ASP A 138 8.19 -17.87 9.88
C ASP A 138 7.26 -17.79 8.65
N ASP A 139 5.97 -17.51 8.87
CA ASP A 139 4.99 -17.32 7.81
C ASP A 139 5.27 -16.06 6.97
N PHE A 140 5.82 -15.01 7.57
CA PHE A 140 6.27 -13.82 6.83
C PHE A 140 7.48 -14.11 5.93
N LEU A 141 8.42 -14.95 6.36
CA LEU A 141 9.56 -15.35 5.53
C LEU A 141 9.10 -16.26 4.37
N ALA A 142 8.14 -17.15 4.63
CA ALA A 142 7.51 -17.96 3.60
C ALA A 142 6.78 -17.08 2.57
N LEU A 143 5.94 -16.14 3.04
CA LEU A 143 5.22 -15.19 2.18
C LEU A 143 6.20 -14.36 1.33
N LYS A 144 7.27 -13.84 1.94
CA LYS A 144 8.30 -13.08 1.24
C LYS A 144 8.96 -13.88 0.13
N THR A 145 9.21 -15.16 0.37
CA THR A 145 9.80 -16.06 -0.61
C THR A 145 8.82 -16.33 -1.75
N THR A 146 7.56 -16.63 -1.42
CA THR A 146 6.47 -16.89 -2.37
C THR A 146 6.17 -15.70 -3.27
N LEU A 147 6.14 -14.47 -2.72
CA LEU A 147 5.79 -13.26 -3.46
C LEU A 147 6.98 -12.58 -4.11
N LYS A 148 8.20 -13.10 -3.94
CA LYS A 148 9.45 -12.42 -4.34
C LYS A 148 9.44 -11.93 -5.79
N ASN A 149 8.94 -12.73 -6.73
CA ASN A 149 8.92 -12.34 -8.14
C ASN A 149 7.63 -11.59 -8.53
N CYS A 150 6.56 -11.69 -7.73
CA CYS A 150 5.30 -10.95 -7.95
C CYS A 150 5.41 -9.48 -7.52
N LEU A 151 6.03 -9.21 -6.36
CA LEU A 151 6.09 -7.86 -5.77
C LEU A 151 6.67 -6.77 -6.70
N PRO A 152 7.72 -7.01 -7.51
CA PRO A 152 8.27 -6.00 -8.42
C PRO A 152 7.31 -5.57 -9.55
N HIS A 153 6.19 -6.28 -9.73
CA HIS A 153 5.25 -6.04 -10.81
C HIS A 153 3.99 -5.28 -10.37
N VAL A 154 3.81 -5.08 -9.07
CA VAL A 154 2.77 -4.18 -8.53
C VAL A 154 3.27 -2.74 -8.65
N ARG A 155 2.45 -1.87 -9.26
CA ARG A 155 2.78 -0.46 -9.52
C ARG A 155 2.43 0.42 -8.33
N TYR A 156 3.11 0.25 -7.20
CA TYR A 156 2.80 0.94 -5.93
C TYR A 156 2.55 2.46 -6.04
N PHE A 157 3.22 3.15 -6.97
CA PHE A 157 3.05 4.60 -7.21
C PHE A 157 1.72 4.98 -7.89
N ASN A 158 0.98 4.01 -8.42
CA ASN A 158 -0.36 4.20 -8.99
C ASN A 158 -1.46 4.10 -7.91
N MET A 159 -1.13 3.66 -6.70
CA MET A 159 -2.03 3.75 -5.55
C MET A 159 -1.99 5.16 -4.95
N SER A 160 -3.06 5.57 -4.29
CA SER A 160 -3.01 6.77 -3.45
C SER A 160 -2.05 6.56 -2.27
N SER A 161 -1.43 7.62 -1.77
CA SER A 161 -0.53 7.54 -0.60
C SER A 161 -1.22 6.92 0.62
N GLU A 162 -2.50 7.25 0.84
CA GLU A 162 -3.32 6.65 1.90
C GLU A 162 -3.42 5.12 1.75
N LYS A 163 -3.70 4.64 0.53
CA LYS A 163 -3.82 3.20 0.25
C LYS A 163 -2.50 2.46 0.35
N VAL A 164 -1.40 3.08 -0.08
CA VAL A 164 -0.06 2.50 0.13
C VAL A 164 0.20 2.31 1.62
N LEU A 165 -0.09 3.33 2.43
CA LEU A 165 0.13 3.26 3.88
C LEU A 165 -0.75 2.21 4.55
N GLU A 166 -2.05 2.23 4.28
CA GLU A 166 -3.02 1.27 4.84
C GLU A 166 -2.62 -0.17 4.52
N LYS A 167 -2.25 -0.43 3.25
CA LYS A 167 -2.12 -1.79 2.73
C LYS A 167 -0.71 -2.36 2.80
N LEU A 168 0.35 -1.56 2.62
CA LEU A 168 1.73 -2.07 2.62
C LEU A 168 2.37 -2.06 4.01
N TRP A 169 1.89 -1.22 4.93
CA TRP A 169 2.48 -1.08 6.26
C TRP A 169 2.56 -2.40 7.06
N PRO A 170 1.52 -3.25 7.10
CA PRO A 170 1.59 -4.54 7.79
C PRO A 170 2.62 -5.50 7.17
N TYR A 171 3.01 -5.27 5.91
CA TYR A 171 3.84 -6.16 5.10
C TYR A 171 5.23 -5.58 4.79
N LEU A 172 5.68 -4.55 5.51
CA LEU A 172 6.98 -3.90 5.27
C LEU A 172 8.16 -4.88 5.29
N GLN A 173 8.05 -5.97 6.06
CA GLN A 173 9.08 -7.01 6.14
C GLN A 173 9.30 -7.76 4.81
N LEU A 174 8.31 -7.74 3.91
CA LEU A 174 8.39 -8.35 2.58
C LEU A 174 9.35 -7.60 1.66
N PHE A 175 9.55 -6.31 1.88
CA PHE A 175 10.32 -5.46 0.98
C PHE A 175 11.81 -5.41 1.33
N GLU A 176 12.65 -5.12 0.34
CA GLU A 176 14.05 -4.79 0.57
C GLU A 176 14.16 -3.34 1.10
N PRO A 177 15.18 -3.03 1.93
CA PRO A 177 15.35 -1.69 2.50
C PRO A 177 15.37 -0.56 1.46
N LYS A 178 15.89 -0.83 0.26
CA LYS A 178 15.93 0.14 -0.84
C LYS A 178 14.55 0.43 -1.43
N LEU A 179 13.66 -0.56 -1.50
CA LEU A 179 12.28 -0.37 -1.98
C LEU A 179 11.44 0.37 -0.93
N CYS A 180 11.63 0.05 0.35
CA CYS A 180 11.03 0.78 1.48
C CYS A 180 11.39 2.27 1.50
N ALA A 181 12.60 2.63 1.06
CA ALA A 181 13.03 4.03 0.96
C ALA A 181 12.35 4.80 -0.20
N THR A 182 11.80 4.09 -1.19
CA THR A 182 11.15 4.69 -2.37
C THR A 182 9.62 4.68 -2.32
N LEU A 183 9.02 3.76 -1.55
CA LEU A 183 7.60 3.79 -1.25
C LEU A 183 7.28 5.10 -0.51
N PRO A 184 6.07 5.68 -0.65
CA PRO A 184 5.63 6.77 0.22
C PRO A 184 5.72 6.26 1.65
N THR A 185 6.84 6.58 2.27
CA THR A 185 7.13 6.22 3.64
C THR A 185 6.01 6.78 4.50
N ARG A 186 5.68 6.11 5.62
CA ARG A 186 4.95 6.70 6.74
C ARG A 186 5.74 7.82 7.44
N THR A 187 6.47 8.57 6.62
CA THR A 187 7.13 9.82 6.88
C THR A 187 6.80 10.73 5.70
N THR A 188 5.61 11.36 5.71
CA THR A 188 5.76 12.80 5.86
C THR A 188 6.57 12.92 7.15
N PRO A 189 7.82 13.42 7.15
CA PRO A 189 8.37 13.81 8.42
C PRO A 189 7.30 14.75 8.97
N ILE A 190 6.54 14.31 9.97
CA ILE A 190 6.06 15.25 10.98
C ILE A 190 7.38 15.93 11.32
N PRO A 191 7.58 17.21 10.96
CA PRO A 191 8.87 17.85 11.08
C PRO A 191 9.40 17.49 12.45
N SER A 192 10.50 16.72 12.50
CA SER A 192 10.92 16.10 13.75
C SER A 192 11.03 17.23 14.75
N ILE A 193 10.16 17.19 15.76
CA ILE A 193 10.07 18.32 16.67
C ILE A 193 11.41 18.41 17.37
N PRO A 194 12.03 19.60 17.42
CA PRO A 194 13.36 19.76 18.01
C PRO A 194 13.33 19.69 19.55
N SER A 195 12.61 18.72 20.13
CA SER A 195 12.44 18.51 21.57
C SER A 195 12.87 17.10 21.97
N ASN A 196 13.48 17.00 23.16
CA ASN A 196 13.78 15.71 23.79
C ASN A 196 12.76 15.36 24.89
N ILE A 197 11.74 16.22 25.10
CA ILE A 197 10.75 16.08 26.18
C ILE A 197 9.39 15.67 25.63
N ILE A 198 8.93 16.30 24.53
CA ILE A 198 7.64 16.01 23.91
C ILE A 198 7.81 15.22 22.61
N THR A 199 6.84 14.36 22.32
CA THR A 199 6.75 13.60 21.08
C THR A 199 5.93 14.38 20.04
N ASN A 200 5.91 13.88 18.80
CA ASN A 200 5.02 14.42 17.77
C ASN A 200 3.53 14.31 18.14
N GLU A 201 3.14 13.27 18.85
CA GLU A 201 1.76 13.09 19.35
C GLU A 201 1.38 14.18 20.35
N HIS A 202 2.27 14.45 21.33
CA HIS A 202 2.06 15.57 22.27
C HIS A 202 1.90 16.90 21.54
N ALA A 203 2.64 17.12 20.45
CA ALA A 203 2.53 18.37 19.70
C ALA A 203 1.25 18.47 18.88
N LEU A 204 0.74 17.37 18.32
CA LEU A 204 -0.57 17.34 17.67
C LEU A 204 -1.68 17.68 18.66
N GLU A 205 -1.58 17.19 19.88
CA GLU A 205 -2.50 17.52 20.97
C GLU A 205 -2.38 18.98 21.42
N LEU A 206 -1.17 19.48 21.66
CA LEU A 206 -0.96 20.90 21.99
C LEU A 206 -1.52 21.81 20.89
N SER A 207 -1.35 21.42 19.62
CA SER A 207 -1.87 22.15 18.47
C SER A 207 -3.40 22.16 18.42
N SER A 208 -4.05 21.04 18.76
CA SER A 208 -5.51 20.98 18.86
C SER A 208 -6.03 21.88 19.98
N TRP A 209 -5.29 21.98 21.09
CA TRP A 209 -5.62 22.85 22.21
C TRP A 209 -5.47 24.34 21.91
N ILE A 210 -4.46 24.71 21.12
CA ILE A 210 -4.27 26.09 20.61
C ILE A 210 -5.46 26.49 19.74
N ASP A 211 -5.86 25.61 18.81
CA ASP A 211 -7.02 25.84 17.93
C ASP A 211 -8.38 25.70 18.63
N ARG A 212 -8.38 25.34 19.93
CA ARG A 212 -9.60 25.02 20.70
C ARG A 212 -10.49 23.95 20.03
N LYS A 213 -9.86 22.98 19.34
CA LYS A 213 -10.59 21.87 18.72
C LYS A 213 -11.07 20.88 19.77
N GLY A 214 -12.27 20.34 19.55
CA GLY A 214 -12.84 19.25 20.37
C GLY A 214 -12.21 17.88 20.08
N THR A 215 -11.50 17.74 18.97
CA THR A 215 -10.79 16.51 18.56
C THR A 215 -9.33 16.80 18.28
N THR A 216 -8.45 15.89 18.69
CA THR A 216 -7.00 16.00 18.43
C THR A 216 -6.70 15.78 16.95
N PHE A 217 -5.70 16.50 16.45
CA PHE A 217 -5.17 16.22 15.11
C PHE A 217 -4.61 14.80 15.06
N THR A 218 -5.11 13.98 14.14
CA THR A 218 -4.64 12.60 13.99
C THR A 218 -3.43 12.52 13.07
N GLU A 219 -3.40 13.35 12.02
CA GLU A 219 -2.32 13.42 11.03
C GLU A 219 -2.20 14.87 10.49
N ASN A 220 -0.98 15.33 10.18
CA ASN A 220 -0.64 16.69 9.70
C ASN A 220 -0.88 17.85 10.70
N ASN A 221 0.18 18.25 11.41
CA ASN A 221 0.18 19.41 12.31
C ASN A 221 0.16 20.73 11.51
N PRO A 222 -0.79 21.66 11.74
CA PRO A 222 -0.80 22.97 11.06
C PRO A 222 0.30 23.92 11.53
N TYR A 223 1.01 23.61 12.63
CA TYR A 223 2.04 24.43 13.23
C TYR A 223 3.45 23.89 12.99
N GLU A 224 4.38 24.81 12.75
CA GLU A 224 5.83 24.54 12.75
C GLU A 224 6.41 24.85 14.15
N PHE A 225 6.89 23.82 14.86
CA PHE A 225 7.50 23.99 16.18
C PHE A 225 8.99 24.33 16.06
N LYS A 226 9.39 25.49 16.60
CA LYS A 226 10.79 25.94 16.64
C LYS A 226 11.32 25.93 18.07
N LEU A 227 12.41 25.19 18.31
CA LEU A 227 13.08 25.20 19.60
C LEU A 227 13.83 26.53 19.78
N LEU A 228 13.36 27.36 20.71
CA LEU A 228 14.01 28.62 21.07
C LEU A 228 15.11 28.39 22.11
N VAL A 229 14.75 27.78 23.24
CA VAL A 229 15.62 27.58 24.41
C VAL A 229 15.53 26.13 24.89
N ARG A 230 16.64 25.57 25.36
CA ARG A 230 16.72 24.25 26.00
C ARG A 230 17.66 24.31 27.19
N GLY A 231 17.18 23.94 28.38
CA GLY A 231 17.98 24.02 29.62
C GLY A 231 19.33 23.30 29.56
N SER A 232 19.41 22.15 28.88
CA SER A 232 20.68 21.43 28.70
C SER A 232 21.66 22.08 27.71
N ARG A 233 21.20 23.03 26.88
CA ARG A 233 22.00 23.77 25.91
C ARG A 233 22.34 25.18 26.40
N ASP A 234 21.35 25.87 26.98
CA ASP A 234 21.40 27.31 27.27
C ASP A 234 21.41 27.62 28.78
N GLY A 235 21.23 26.60 29.63
CA GLY A 235 21.05 26.78 31.07
C GLY A 235 19.62 27.14 31.47
N PHE A 236 19.37 27.18 32.79
CA PHE A 236 18.06 27.48 33.38
C PHE A 236 17.95 28.92 33.92
N ASP A 237 18.90 29.78 33.55
CA ASP A 237 18.90 31.17 33.99
C ASP A 237 17.73 31.95 33.37
N VAL A 238 16.90 32.55 34.22
CA VAL A 238 15.69 33.27 33.83
C VAL A 238 16.01 34.43 32.89
N LYS A 239 17.12 35.16 33.14
CA LYS A 239 17.52 36.29 32.29
C LYS A 239 17.91 35.82 30.88
N THR A 240 18.54 34.66 30.76
CA THR A 240 18.89 34.04 29.49
C THR A 240 17.64 33.64 28.71
N ILE A 241 16.65 33.02 29.37
CA ILE A 241 15.37 32.65 28.75
C ILE A 241 14.64 33.90 28.23
N TYR A 242 14.51 34.95 29.05
CA TYR A 242 13.85 36.20 28.63
C TYR A 242 14.56 36.89 27.48
N ASN A 243 15.89 36.84 27.41
CA ASN A 243 16.63 37.47 26.32
C ASN A 243 16.49 36.71 25.00
N ILE A 244 16.49 35.37 25.03
CA ILE A 244 16.32 34.56 23.81
C ILE A 244 14.89 34.67 23.29
N CYS A 245 13.90 34.70 24.19
CA CYS A 245 12.49 34.74 23.83
C CYS A 245 11.91 36.17 23.72
N ASP A 246 12.74 37.23 23.78
CA ASP A 246 12.24 38.60 23.71
C ASP A 246 11.48 38.87 22.39
N LYS A 247 10.27 39.42 22.53
CA LYS A 247 9.29 39.72 21.47
C LYS A 247 8.83 38.50 20.69
N ILE A 248 8.98 37.29 21.24
CA ILE A 248 8.41 36.08 20.66
C ILE A 248 7.04 35.82 21.28
N SER A 249 6.03 35.63 20.43
CA SER A 249 4.67 35.23 20.80
C SER A 249 4.42 33.76 20.45
N ASN A 250 3.25 33.21 20.83
CA ASN A 250 2.87 31.82 20.57
C ASN A 250 3.89 30.81 21.12
N THR A 251 4.33 31.03 22.34
CA THR A 251 5.37 30.22 22.98
C THR A 251 4.77 29.12 23.83
N ILE A 252 5.39 27.93 23.80
CA ILE A 252 5.08 26.82 24.69
C ILE A 252 6.31 26.56 25.56
N ILE A 253 6.15 26.55 26.88
CA ILE A 253 7.19 26.09 27.80
C ILE A 253 6.85 24.66 28.21
N VAL A 254 7.87 23.79 28.19
CA VAL A 254 7.73 22.38 28.54
C VAL A 254 8.81 22.02 29.55
N ALA A 255 8.40 21.39 30.65
CA ALA A 255 9.28 20.82 31.65
C ALA A 255 8.92 19.35 31.89
N LYS A 256 9.94 18.52 32.06
CA LYS A 256 9.77 17.13 32.50
C LYS A 256 10.05 17.07 34.00
N VAL A 257 9.12 16.52 34.76
CA VAL A 257 9.29 16.29 36.19
C VAL A 257 10.19 15.07 36.38
N GLU A 258 11.24 15.24 37.17
CA GLU A 258 12.22 14.19 37.47
C GLU A 258 11.54 12.99 38.15
N ASP A 259 11.93 11.78 37.78
CA ASP A 259 11.47 10.49 38.33
C ASP A 259 9.96 10.18 38.26
N THR A 260 9.11 11.08 37.75
CA THR A 260 7.66 10.82 37.62
C THR A 260 7.22 10.52 36.20
N GLY A 261 8.03 10.90 35.20
CA GLY A 261 7.65 10.84 33.78
C GLY A 261 6.58 11.84 33.37
N GLU A 262 6.10 12.69 34.28
CA GLU A 262 5.11 13.72 34.02
C GLU A 262 5.73 14.89 33.22
N ILE A 263 5.01 15.35 32.20
CA ILE A 263 5.38 16.54 31.42
C ILE A 263 4.39 17.64 31.78
N ILE A 264 4.90 18.77 32.26
CA ILE A 264 4.10 19.95 32.56
C ILE A 264 4.52 21.11 31.66
N GLY A 265 3.60 22.03 31.43
CA GLY A 265 3.92 23.19 30.62
C GLY A 265 2.82 24.24 30.56
N ASP A 266 3.14 25.29 29.83
CA ASP A 266 2.23 26.40 29.54
C ASP A 266 2.25 26.75 28.05
N TYR A 267 1.17 27.37 27.58
CA TYR A 267 1.11 28.05 26.31
C TYR A 267 0.75 29.51 26.53
N ASN A 268 1.51 30.40 25.92
CA ASN A 268 1.28 31.83 25.93
C ASN A 268 1.24 32.39 24.49
N PRO A 269 0.09 32.92 24.03
CA PRO A 269 -0.04 33.54 22.72
C PRO A 269 0.50 34.97 22.67
N LEU A 270 0.77 35.60 23.83
CA LEU A 270 1.29 36.97 23.90
C LEU A 270 2.81 37.01 23.72
N GLU A 271 3.32 38.16 23.25
CA GLU A 271 4.76 38.41 23.18
C GLU A 271 5.39 38.38 24.58
N ILE A 272 6.44 37.57 24.75
CA ILE A 272 7.34 37.64 25.90
C ILE A 272 8.14 38.93 25.79
N ARG A 273 8.13 39.79 26.82
CA ARG A 273 8.86 41.07 26.83
C ARG A 273 9.81 41.14 28.02
N ASN A 274 11.10 41.32 27.77
CA ASN A 274 12.11 41.41 28.83
C ASN A 274 12.09 42.75 29.61
N ASN A 275 11.39 43.77 29.11
CA ASN A 275 11.39 45.14 29.64
C ASN A 275 9.98 45.70 29.98
N GLY A 276 8.97 44.83 30.12
CA GLY A 276 7.58 45.24 30.36
C GLY A 276 7.19 45.22 31.85
N ASN A 277 7.01 46.39 32.48
CA ASN A 277 6.49 46.50 33.85
C ASN A 277 4.94 46.45 33.90
N GLY A 278 4.32 45.43 33.30
CA GLY A 278 2.87 45.31 33.22
C GLY A 278 2.38 43.87 33.29
N TRP A 279 1.21 43.67 33.89
CA TRP A 279 0.48 42.41 33.85
C TRP A 279 -0.30 42.32 32.55
N TYR A 280 -0.14 41.22 31.82
CA TYR A 280 -0.89 40.96 30.60
C TYR A 280 -1.71 39.68 30.79
N SER A 281 -2.98 39.71 30.40
CA SER A 281 -3.88 38.57 30.49
C SER A 281 -4.28 38.10 29.10
N SER A 282 -4.36 36.78 28.90
CA SER A 282 -4.90 36.18 27.69
C SER A 282 -5.90 35.08 28.06
N GLN A 283 -7.05 35.05 27.36
CA GLN A 283 -8.03 33.96 27.47
C GLN A 283 -7.64 32.73 26.63
N ASP A 284 -6.62 32.87 25.78
CA ASP A 284 -6.11 31.82 24.91
C ASP A 284 -4.92 31.08 25.54
N SER A 285 -4.37 31.59 26.65
CA SER A 285 -3.35 30.90 27.45
C SER A 285 -3.91 29.69 28.19
N PHE A 286 -3.10 28.64 28.33
CA PHE A 286 -3.45 27.48 29.14
C PHE A 286 -2.21 26.82 29.75
N VAL A 287 -2.42 26.08 30.85
CA VAL A 287 -1.41 25.19 31.43
C VAL A 287 -1.86 23.75 31.28
N PHE A 288 -0.90 22.85 31.17
CA PHE A 288 -1.15 21.44 30.91
C PHE A 288 -0.25 20.51 31.71
N SER A 289 -0.76 19.30 31.92
CA SER A 289 0.01 18.15 32.37
C SER A 289 -0.31 16.95 31.47
N LEU A 290 0.74 16.31 30.95
CA LEU A 290 0.71 15.10 30.16
C LEU A 290 1.32 13.98 31.00
N LYS A 291 0.52 12.96 31.38
CA LYS A 291 1.04 11.71 31.97
C LYS A 291 1.11 10.65 30.89
N THR A 292 2.07 9.75 31.01
CA THR A 292 2.25 8.57 30.13
C THR A 292 1.01 7.67 30.03
N GLU A 293 0.04 7.82 30.94
CA GLU A 293 -1.21 7.03 30.95
C GLU A 293 -2.51 7.86 30.98
N ASN A 294 -2.49 9.21 31.04
CA ASN A 294 -3.71 10.04 30.95
C ASN A 294 -3.40 11.55 30.77
N LEU A 295 -4.19 12.23 29.94
CA LEU A 295 -3.98 13.63 29.52
C LEU A 295 -4.99 14.59 30.21
N LYS A 296 -4.53 15.71 30.78
CA LYS A 296 -5.41 16.70 31.44
C LYS A 296 -5.02 18.15 31.12
N LYS A 297 -6.00 18.94 30.65
CA LYS A 297 -5.88 20.39 30.37
C LYS A 297 -6.52 21.22 31.49
N PHE A 298 -5.90 22.34 31.85
CA PHE A 298 -6.42 23.29 32.84
C PHE A 298 -6.52 24.71 32.25
N HIS A 299 -7.53 25.47 32.68
CA HIS A 299 -7.75 26.86 32.27
C HIS A 299 -7.64 27.80 33.47
N TYR A 300 -7.02 28.97 33.28
CA TYR A 300 -7.07 30.05 34.27
C TYR A 300 -8.47 30.70 34.25
N LYS A 301 -9.02 30.99 35.44
CA LYS A 301 -10.22 31.82 35.60
C LYS A 301 -9.85 33.29 35.66
#